data_AF-A0A3M8Q8E1-F1
#
_entry.id   AF-A0A3M8Q8E1-F1
#
_cell.length_a   1.000
_cell.length_b   1.000
_cell.length_c   1.000
_cell.angle_alpha   90.00
_cell.angle_beta   90.00
_cell.angle_gamma   90.00
#
_symmetry.space_group_name_H-M   'P 1'
#
loop_
_entity.id
_entity.type
_entity.pdbx_description
1 polymer ?
#
loop_
_entity_poly.entity_id
_entity_poly.type
_entity_poly.pdbx_seq_one_letter_code
_entity_poly.pdbx_strand_id
1 'polypeptide(L)'
;MIDKSPFGLNEWLHFLKNKKLPVKASVLIRLKTQVKRADDTLENMQANIASDPFLAFAILNEANRILPNKSTDIKTPFHAATMVGMNGLEKLLPQFAPYEDKKQKTPHISAFLENVQVSYEAASIARSWAIGKLTSHEDDIFWTTLFRDTARWLMWFYASPVMQALQKKIQQGEKSSQAELSILGCRLDELTAHLCTHWHTPQKIIDSFLKKHIPNAKELQVLAHLAHHPDELPGFTEDKRLTLIINNPLVFSYCASKVAHEASLMRWDSRNLPFYYRVVATIMHRRIGEVIQMAHLACVESAKKYRISETPSLAQRLLDTTLFTSKPDPRTKQTKKVAAALSPIADLKKTVKKAGILDTKQKAQLALKTIKLAIPNALHTIIFKHANGKTLPAYQYGYNLETIKAIKWNAPSVVFNTMSRKRSANHLSGQKLTRILKDLPDNTDQIIDNTSHLMLVSTHTSATEMLLFWLETRNEFTEIDFKNLKQIVSLISDNTQ
;
A
#
# COMPACT_ATOMS: atom_id res chain seq x y z
N MET A 1 -18.68 18.61 17.40
CA MET A 1 -18.92 18.68 15.95
C MET A 1 -17.72 18.06 15.26
N ILE A 2 -17.90 16.99 14.48
CA ILE A 2 -16.81 16.43 13.68
C ILE A 2 -16.68 17.38 12.49
N ASP A 3 -15.74 18.33 12.56
CA ASP A 3 -15.39 19.11 11.38
C ASP A 3 -15.00 18.13 10.28
N LYS A 4 -15.77 18.14 9.21
CA LYS A 4 -15.50 17.31 8.03
C LYS A 4 -14.12 17.72 7.52
N SER A 5 -13.17 16.80 7.52
CA SER A 5 -11.83 17.06 6.98
C SER A 5 -11.94 17.58 5.54
N PRO A 6 -11.08 18.53 5.13
CA PRO A 6 -11.06 19.02 3.75
C PRO A 6 -10.97 17.87 2.73
N PHE A 7 -11.62 18.02 1.58
CA PHE A 7 -11.57 17.04 0.50
C PHE A 7 -11.46 17.73 -0.86
N GLY A 8 -10.48 17.30 -1.64
CA GLY A 8 -10.14 17.90 -2.93
C GLY A 8 -9.05 18.96 -2.81
N LEU A 9 -8.42 19.25 -3.95
CA LEU A 9 -7.25 20.14 -4.01
C LEU A 9 -7.54 21.53 -3.44
N ASN A 10 -8.64 22.16 -3.85
CA ASN A 10 -8.96 23.53 -3.46
C ASN A 10 -9.23 23.69 -1.96
N GLU A 11 -9.93 22.73 -1.34
CA GLU A 11 -10.20 22.77 0.10
C GLU A 11 -8.92 22.56 0.91
N TRP A 12 -8.06 21.62 0.50
CA TRP A 12 -6.76 21.41 1.15
C TRP A 12 -5.84 22.62 0.99
N LEU A 13 -5.80 23.25 -0.18
CA LEU A 13 -5.06 24.48 -0.40
C LEU A 13 -5.57 25.60 0.50
N HIS A 14 -6.89 25.79 0.57
CA HIS A 14 -7.50 26.78 1.46
C HIS A 14 -7.15 26.52 2.94
N PHE A 15 -7.18 25.25 3.36
CA PHE A 15 -6.87 24.86 4.73
C PHE A 15 -5.39 25.09 5.09
N LEU A 16 -4.46 24.71 4.21
CA LEU A 16 -3.01 24.71 4.50
C LEU A 16 -2.31 26.04 4.22
N LYS A 17 -2.74 26.82 3.22
CA LYS A 17 -2.03 28.05 2.79
C LYS A 17 -1.79 29.05 3.92
N ASN A 18 -2.74 29.15 4.86
CA ASN A 18 -2.72 30.10 5.97
C ASN A 18 -2.22 29.48 7.29
N LYS A 19 -1.80 28.22 7.29
CA LYS A 19 -1.25 27.58 8.49
C LYS A 19 0.18 28.06 8.72
N LYS A 20 0.49 28.31 9.98
CA LYS A 20 1.85 28.64 10.41
C LYS A 20 2.76 27.42 10.29
N LEU A 21 4.03 27.63 9.96
CA LEU A 21 4.99 26.53 9.82
C LEU A 21 5.44 26.07 11.22
N PRO A 22 5.32 24.77 11.57
CA PRO A 22 5.69 24.29 12.90
C PRO A 22 7.21 24.30 13.08
N VAL A 23 7.70 24.99 14.10
CA VAL A 23 9.13 25.09 14.45
C VAL A 23 9.30 24.84 15.94
N LYS A 24 10.39 24.17 16.34
CA LYS A 24 10.63 23.86 17.75
C LYS A 24 10.72 25.15 18.58
N ALA A 25 10.01 25.21 19.71
CA ALA A 25 9.95 26.41 20.54
C ALA A 25 11.34 26.91 20.98
N SER A 26 12.27 26.00 21.31
CA SER A 26 13.65 26.34 21.67
C SER A 26 14.43 27.00 20.53
N VAL A 27 14.18 26.59 19.29
CA VAL A 27 14.81 27.16 18.08
C VAL A 27 14.32 28.59 17.86
N LEU A 28 13.01 28.82 18.01
CA LEU A 28 12.41 30.17 17.89
C LEU A 28 12.86 31.12 18.99
N ILE A 29 12.95 30.64 20.24
CA ILE A 29 13.45 31.45 21.37
C ILE A 29 14.91 31.86 21.12
N ARG A 30 15.73 30.92 20.67
CA ARG A 30 17.13 31.18 20.32
C ARG A 30 17.23 32.17 19.16
N LEU A 31 16.47 31.97 18.08
CA LEU A 31 16.44 32.88 16.94
C LEU A 31 16.03 34.30 17.36
N LYS A 32 14.94 34.44 18.13
CA LYS A 32 14.45 35.73 18.63
C LYS A 32 15.49 36.43 19.52
N THR A 33 16.26 35.66 20.29
CA THR A 33 17.32 36.21 21.14
C THR A 33 18.51 36.69 20.31
N GLN A 34 18.95 35.86 19.36
CA GLN A 34 20.10 36.15 18.49
C GLN A 34 19.83 37.36 17.58
N VAL A 35 18.64 37.47 16.99
CA VAL A 35 18.27 38.59 16.09
C VAL A 35 18.20 39.93 16.82
N LYS A 36 17.95 39.94 18.14
CA LYS A 36 17.88 41.16 18.96
C LYS A 36 19.21 41.62 19.54
N ARG A 37 20.25 40.79 19.49
CA ARG A 37 21.57 41.12 20.02
C ARG A 37 22.35 41.89 18.95
N ALA A 38 22.81 43.09 19.29
CA ALA A 38 23.53 43.97 18.36
C ALA A 38 24.87 43.36 17.88
N ASP A 39 25.51 42.53 18.71
CA ASP A 39 26.83 41.95 18.43
C ASP A 39 26.77 40.53 17.84
N ASP A 40 25.57 39.97 17.62
CA ASP A 40 25.47 38.61 17.08
C ASP A 40 25.62 38.60 15.55
N THR A 41 26.24 37.55 15.02
CA THR A 41 26.48 37.41 13.58
C THR A 41 25.66 36.28 12.99
N LEU A 42 25.48 36.29 11.68
CA LEU A 42 24.73 35.23 11.01
C LEU A 42 25.45 33.88 11.09
N GLU A 43 26.78 33.88 11.12
CA GLU A 43 27.61 32.69 11.29
C GLU A 43 27.24 31.95 12.60
N ASN A 44 27.04 32.69 13.69
CA ASN A 44 26.61 32.13 14.97
C ASN A 44 25.18 31.55 14.93
N MET A 45 24.36 31.94 13.94
CA MET A 45 23.01 31.40 13.74
C MET A 45 22.98 30.15 12.86
N GLN A 46 24.07 29.79 12.17
CA GLN A 46 24.09 28.69 11.21
C GLN A 46 23.61 27.36 11.81
N ALA A 47 24.11 27.01 12.99
CA ALA A 47 23.71 25.79 13.70
C ALA A 47 22.23 25.82 14.10
N ASN A 48 21.70 27.00 14.45
CA ASN A 48 20.29 27.17 14.79
C ASN A 48 19.39 27.01 13.56
N ILE A 49 19.74 27.66 12.44
CA ILE A 49 19.00 27.58 11.17
C ILE A 49 18.99 26.15 10.64
N ALA A 50 20.12 25.45 10.70
CA ALA A 50 20.23 24.06 10.27
C ALA A 50 19.48 23.07 11.18
N SER A 51 19.14 23.47 12.41
CA SER A 51 18.52 22.57 13.40
C SER A 51 17.02 22.37 13.22
N ASP A 52 16.35 23.18 12.39
CA ASP A 52 14.91 23.03 12.11
C ASP A 52 14.62 23.19 10.61
N PRO A 53 13.98 22.20 9.96
CA PRO A 53 13.76 22.22 8.53
C PRO A 53 12.73 23.27 8.08
N PHE A 54 11.73 23.59 8.90
CA PHE A 54 10.74 24.61 8.52
C PHE A 54 11.28 26.02 8.69
N LEU A 55 12.19 26.24 9.64
CA LEU A 55 12.96 27.49 9.69
C LEU A 55 13.82 27.65 8.44
N ALA A 56 14.59 26.62 8.07
CA ALA A 56 15.40 26.63 6.84
C ALA A 56 14.54 26.86 5.58
N PHE A 57 13.38 26.20 5.49
CA PHE A 57 12.44 26.35 4.39
C PHE A 57 11.90 27.79 4.27
N ALA A 58 11.48 28.39 5.38
CA ALA A 58 10.95 29.76 5.39
C ALA A 58 12.01 30.79 4.97
N ILE A 59 13.25 30.62 5.44
CA ILE A 59 14.39 31.47 5.05
C ILE A 59 14.67 31.34 3.55
N LEU A 60 14.64 30.13 3.01
CA LEU A 60 14.83 29.90 1.57
C LEU A 60 13.75 30.54 0.71
N ASN A 61 12.50 30.38 1.11
CA ASN A 61 11.35 30.99 0.44
C ASN A 61 11.44 32.52 0.48
N GLU A 62 11.81 33.10 1.61
CA GLU A 62 11.97 34.55 1.74
C GLU A 62 13.14 35.08 0.90
N ALA A 63 14.28 34.38 0.88
CA ALA A 63 15.39 34.73 0.01
C ALA A 63 14.99 34.69 -1.48
N ASN A 64 14.22 33.67 -1.88
CA ASN A 64 13.70 33.54 -3.25
C ASN A 64 12.62 34.58 -3.58
N ARG A 65 11.86 35.07 -2.58
CA ARG A 65 10.89 36.17 -2.74
C ARG A 65 11.60 37.51 -2.95
N ILE A 66 12.65 37.80 -2.17
CA ILE A 66 13.43 39.05 -2.25
C ILE A 66 14.17 39.13 -3.58
N LEU A 67 14.89 38.06 -3.94
CA LEU A 67 15.61 37.96 -5.19
C LEU A 67 15.28 36.61 -5.83
N PRO A 68 14.25 36.56 -6.70
CA PRO A 68 13.95 35.37 -7.47
C PRO A 68 15.20 34.95 -8.22
N ASN A 69 15.73 33.77 -7.89
CA ASN A 69 16.92 33.26 -8.57
C ASN A 69 16.57 33.04 -10.04
N LYS A 70 17.26 33.76 -10.95
CA LYS A 70 17.32 33.39 -12.36
C LYS A 70 18.25 32.19 -12.60
N SER A 71 19.10 31.83 -11.61
CA SER A 71 19.96 30.65 -11.66
C SER A 71 19.20 29.39 -11.28
N THR A 72 19.67 28.24 -11.78
CA THR A 72 19.13 26.90 -11.55
C THR A 72 19.42 26.32 -10.16
N ASP A 73 20.03 27.11 -9.28
CA ASP A 73 20.66 26.60 -8.07
C ASP A 73 19.88 26.99 -6.81
N ILE A 74 19.79 26.05 -5.88
CA ILE A 74 19.17 26.28 -4.57
C ILE A 74 20.24 26.84 -3.65
N LYS A 75 20.01 28.05 -3.13
CA LYS A 75 20.87 28.60 -2.09
C LYS A 75 20.83 27.68 -0.88
N THR A 76 21.95 27.43 -0.21
CA THR A 76 21.91 26.75 1.09
C THR A 76 21.14 27.62 2.09
N PRO A 77 20.47 27.05 3.11
CA PRO A 77 19.74 27.85 4.10
C PRO A 77 20.58 28.95 4.75
N PHE A 78 21.87 28.69 4.95
CA PHE A 78 22.80 29.68 5.47
C PHE A 78 23.01 30.85 4.49
N HIS A 79 23.29 30.57 3.21
CA HIS A 79 23.43 31.61 2.20
C HIS A 79 22.11 32.35 1.91
N ALA A 80 20.97 31.66 2.06
CA ALA A 80 19.67 32.31 2.02
C ALA A 80 19.49 33.27 3.21
N ALA A 81 19.92 32.87 4.41
CA ALA A 81 19.87 33.73 5.60
C ALA A 81 20.69 35.00 5.41
N THR A 82 21.89 34.93 4.81
CA THR A 82 22.73 36.12 4.57
C THR A 82 22.07 37.13 3.65
N MET A 83 21.28 36.66 2.69
CA MET A 83 20.50 37.54 1.82
C MET A 83 19.27 38.14 2.50
N VAL A 84 18.61 37.37 3.36
CA VAL A 84 17.44 37.83 4.12
C VAL A 84 17.85 38.85 5.19
N GLY A 85 19.01 38.66 5.81
CA GLY A 85 19.55 39.49 6.88
C GLY A 85 18.76 39.39 8.19
N MET A 86 19.33 39.93 9.28
CA MET A 86 18.73 39.87 10.63
C MET A 86 17.29 40.39 10.68
N ASN A 87 17.04 41.56 10.08
CA ASN A 87 15.72 42.20 10.06
C ASN A 87 14.70 41.35 9.29
N GLY A 88 15.12 40.67 8.22
CA GLY A 88 14.26 39.74 7.49
C GLY A 88 13.93 38.51 8.32
N LEU A 89 14.91 37.95 9.05
CA LEU A 89 14.70 36.83 9.96
C LEU A 89 13.71 37.18 11.08
N GLU A 90 13.76 38.40 11.64
CA GLU A 90 12.78 38.85 12.63
C GLU A 90 11.35 38.85 12.08
N LYS A 91 11.18 39.33 10.84
CA LYS A 91 9.89 39.41 10.15
C LYS A 91 9.29 38.04 9.82
N LEU A 92 10.09 36.98 9.84
CA LEU A 92 9.60 35.60 9.67
C LEU A 92 8.98 35.02 10.95
N LEU A 93 9.35 35.52 12.13
CA LEU A 93 8.88 34.99 13.42
C LEU A 93 7.35 34.80 13.53
N PRO A 94 6.49 35.72 13.04
CA PRO A 94 5.04 35.56 13.11
C PRO A 94 4.49 34.39 12.30
N GLN A 95 5.23 33.90 11.30
CA GLN A 95 4.83 32.81 10.40
C GLN A 95 4.97 31.42 11.05
N PHE A 96 5.64 31.32 12.19
CA PHE A 96 5.92 30.05 12.84
C PHE A 96 4.91 29.70 13.95
N ALA A 97 4.58 28.41 14.05
CA ALA A 97 3.86 27.83 15.17
C ALA A 97 4.87 27.12 16.08
N PRO A 98 5.08 27.57 17.32
CA PRO A 98 5.97 26.88 18.25
C PRO A 98 5.38 25.52 18.63
N TYR A 99 6.21 24.48 18.65
CA TYR A 99 5.86 23.19 19.24
C TYR A 99 6.91 22.74 20.27
N GLU A 100 6.48 21.89 21.21
CA GLU A 100 7.34 21.24 22.18
C GLU A 100 7.42 19.74 21.91
N ASP A 101 8.61 19.17 22.02
CA ASP A 101 8.83 17.74 21.85
C ASP A 101 8.77 17.03 23.21
N LYS A 102 7.54 16.75 23.66
CA LYS A 102 7.27 16.01 24.90
C LYS A 102 6.57 14.69 24.53
N LYS A 103 7.38 13.64 24.30
CA LYS A 103 6.99 12.28 23.82
C LYS A 103 5.62 11.76 24.29
N GLN A 104 5.27 11.96 25.56
CA GLN A 104 4.06 11.36 26.16
C GLN A 104 2.78 12.18 25.94
N LYS A 105 2.86 13.43 25.46
CA LYS A 105 1.70 14.35 25.46
C LYS A 105 1.11 14.64 24.07
N THR A 106 1.80 14.33 22.96
CA THR A 106 1.37 14.77 21.62
C THR A 106 1.72 13.79 20.49
N PRO A 107 0.92 12.74 20.26
CA PRO A 107 1.18 11.72 19.21
C PRO A 107 1.37 12.27 17.79
N HIS A 108 0.65 13.35 17.44
CA HIS A 108 0.77 13.99 16.12
C HIS A 108 2.14 14.66 15.90
N ILE A 109 2.74 15.23 16.95
CA ILE A 109 4.10 15.82 16.89
C ILE A 109 5.13 14.72 16.65
N SER A 110 5.04 13.59 17.37
CA SER A 110 5.95 12.45 17.15
C SER A 110 5.86 11.92 15.72
N ALA A 111 4.65 11.78 15.17
CA ALA A 111 4.45 11.34 13.78
C ALA A 111 4.98 12.37 12.76
N PHE A 112 4.82 13.66 13.02
CA PHE A 112 5.44 14.73 12.23
C PHE A 112 6.97 14.63 12.24
N LEU A 113 7.60 14.52 13.42
CA LEU A 113 9.06 14.42 13.55
C LEU A 113 9.61 13.13 12.90
N GLU A 114 8.90 12.02 12.98
CA GLU A 114 9.24 10.79 12.26
C GLU A 114 9.26 11.03 10.74
N ASN A 115 8.26 11.71 10.19
CA ASN A 115 8.23 11.99 8.76
C ASN A 115 9.29 13.00 8.34
N VAL A 116 9.64 13.96 9.19
CA VAL A 116 10.80 14.84 8.98
C VAL A 116 12.09 14.02 8.91
N GLN A 117 12.30 13.08 9.84
CA GLN A 117 13.47 12.20 9.86
C GLN A 117 13.59 11.40 8.54
N VAL A 118 12.48 10.82 8.07
CA VAL A 118 12.41 10.08 6.80
C VAL A 118 12.80 10.96 5.62
N SER A 119 12.39 12.24 5.61
CA SER A 119 12.75 13.17 4.54
C SER A 119 14.24 13.54 4.56
N TYR A 120 14.89 13.65 5.73
CA TYR A 120 16.35 13.81 5.82
C TYR A 120 17.11 12.59 5.28
N GLU A 121 16.61 11.39 5.56
CA GLU A 121 17.15 10.15 5.01
C GLU A 121 16.95 10.08 3.49
N ALA A 122 15.77 10.44 2.99
CA ALA A 122 15.51 10.56 1.56
C ALA A 122 16.47 11.54 0.87
N ALA A 123 16.67 12.72 1.47
CA ALA A 123 17.58 13.73 0.95
C ALA A 123 19.04 13.26 0.93
N SER A 124 19.46 12.51 1.95
CA SER A 124 20.80 11.93 2.01
C SER A 124 21.00 10.84 0.97
N ILE A 125 19.99 9.97 0.76
CA ILE A 125 20.00 8.97 -0.31
C ILE A 125 20.12 9.65 -1.68
N ALA A 126 19.29 10.67 -1.96
CA ALA A 126 19.33 11.39 -3.22
C ALA A 126 20.70 12.04 -3.49
N ARG A 127 21.28 12.65 -2.45
CA ARG A 127 22.63 13.24 -2.51
C ARG A 127 23.69 12.18 -2.81
N SER A 128 23.66 11.04 -2.11
CA SER A 128 24.60 9.94 -2.32
C SER A 128 24.53 9.40 -3.75
N TRP A 129 23.33 9.21 -4.29
CA TRP A 129 23.15 8.79 -5.68
C TRP A 129 23.60 9.86 -6.69
N ALA A 130 23.34 11.14 -6.44
CA ALA A 130 23.81 12.22 -7.30
C ALA A 130 25.34 12.28 -7.36
N ILE A 131 26.02 12.15 -6.20
CA ILE A 131 27.49 12.05 -6.12
C ILE A 131 27.98 10.81 -6.88
N GLY A 132 27.34 9.65 -6.68
CA GLY A 132 27.71 8.41 -7.36
C GLY A 132 27.54 8.45 -8.88
N LYS A 133 26.66 9.33 -9.39
CA LYS A 133 26.48 9.63 -10.82
C LYS A 133 27.36 10.78 -11.32
N LEU A 134 28.19 11.38 -10.46
CA LEU A 134 29.02 12.55 -10.79
C LEU A 134 28.18 13.74 -11.28
N THR A 135 26.98 13.90 -10.71
CA THR A 135 26.16 15.08 -11.00
C THR A 135 26.65 16.27 -10.19
N SER A 136 26.82 17.42 -10.82
CA SER A 136 27.03 18.69 -10.12
C SER A 136 25.79 19.07 -9.28
N HIS A 137 26.00 19.87 -8.22
CA HIS A 137 24.94 20.41 -7.36
C HIS A 137 24.23 19.38 -6.46
N GLU A 138 24.98 18.49 -5.83
CA GLU A 138 24.46 17.49 -4.89
C GLU A 138 23.76 18.11 -3.66
N ASP A 139 24.19 19.29 -3.21
CA ASP A 139 23.53 20.04 -2.14
C ASP A 139 22.13 20.52 -2.55
N ASP A 140 21.96 20.92 -3.81
CA ASP A 140 20.65 21.29 -4.33
C ASP A 140 19.71 20.09 -4.36
N ILE A 141 20.22 18.92 -4.74
CA ILE A 141 19.44 17.68 -4.73
C ILE A 141 19.04 17.31 -3.31
N PHE A 142 19.92 17.51 -2.33
CA PHE A 142 19.58 17.32 -0.92
C PHE A 142 18.39 18.22 -0.52
N TRP A 143 18.50 19.55 -0.69
CA TRP A 143 17.44 20.49 -0.28
C TRP A 143 16.16 20.31 -1.09
N THR A 144 16.28 20.05 -2.40
CA THR A 144 15.14 19.71 -3.26
C THR A 144 14.38 18.53 -2.67
N THR A 145 15.08 17.43 -2.39
CA THR A 145 14.47 16.20 -1.90
C THR A 145 13.85 16.39 -0.52
N LEU A 146 14.52 17.12 0.38
CA LEU A 146 14.01 17.39 1.72
C LEU A 146 12.69 18.17 1.67
N PHE A 147 12.63 19.26 0.88
CA PHE A 147 11.46 20.14 0.85
C PHE A 147 10.30 19.64 -0.02
N ARG A 148 10.48 18.54 -0.75
CA ARG A 148 9.37 17.83 -1.40
C ARG A 148 8.31 17.34 -0.40
N ASP A 149 8.68 17.14 0.86
CA ASP A 149 7.78 16.66 1.89
C ASP A 149 7.15 17.77 2.75
N THR A 150 7.35 19.04 2.41
CA THR A 150 6.83 20.18 3.20
C THR A 150 5.32 20.11 3.45
N ALA A 151 4.51 19.84 2.43
CA ALA A 151 3.07 19.66 2.63
C ALA A 151 2.75 18.38 3.43
N ARG A 152 3.50 17.28 3.22
CA ARG A 152 3.36 16.04 4.00
C ARG A 152 3.59 16.31 5.49
N TRP A 153 4.62 17.09 5.83
CA TRP A 153 4.92 17.48 7.20
C TRP A 153 3.79 18.31 7.82
N LEU A 154 3.26 19.31 7.11
CA LEU A 154 2.12 20.09 7.58
C LEU A 154 0.87 19.22 7.77
N MET A 155 0.65 18.25 6.88
CA MET A 155 -0.46 17.31 7.00
C MET A 155 -0.31 16.42 8.24
N TRP A 156 0.90 15.96 8.58
CA TRP A 156 1.13 15.23 9.83
C TRP A 156 0.90 16.09 11.07
N PHE A 157 1.30 17.36 11.02
CA PHE A 157 1.17 18.28 12.13
C PHE A 157 -0.29 18.73 12.36
N TYR A 158 -0.99 19.16 11.30
CA TYR A 158 -2.33 19.75 11.38
C TYR A 158 -3.49 18.79 11.07
N ALA A 159 -3.22 17.67 10.39
CA ALA A 159 -4.23 16.73 9.89
C ALA A 159 -3.81 15.26 10.10
N SER A 160 -3.13 14.95 11.22
CA SER A 160 -2.61 13.62 11.53
C SER A 160 -3.62 12.47 11.34
N PRO A 161 -4.90 12.58 11.77
CA PRO A 161 -5.88 11.50 11.56
C PRO A 161 -6.10 11.15 10.08
N VAL A 162 -6.06 12.14 9.19
CA VAL A 162 -6.19 11.94 7.74
C VAL A 162 -4.98 11.19 7.20
N MET A 163 -3.77 11.57 7.63
CA MET A 163 -2.54 10.89 7.22
C MET A 163 -2.44 9.46 7.77
N GLN A 164 -2.93 9.21 8.97
CA GLN A 164 -3.04 7.85 9.53
C GLN A 164 -4.02 6.99 8.73
N ALA A 165 -5.18 7.54 8.34
CA ALA A 165 -6.13 6.83 7.48
C ALA A 165 -5.53 6.51 6.09
N LEU A 166 -4.78 7.46 5.52
CA LEU A 166 -4.04 7.27 4.27
C LEU A 166 -3.00 6.13 4.40
N GLN A 167 -2.15 6.17 5.42
CA GLN A 167 -1.15 5.13 5.66
C GLN A 167 -1.79 3.75 5.82
N LYS A 168 -2.89 3.66 6.59
CA LYS A 168 -3.61 2.41 6.83
C LYS A 168 -4.11 1.77 5.53
N LYS A 169 -4.66 2.57 4.60
CA LYS A 169 -5.10 2.07 3.29
C LYS A 169 -3.96 1.52 2.45
N ILE A 170 -2.83 2.23 2.45
CA ILE A 170 -1.65 1.80 1.69
C ILE A 170 -1.09 0.49 2.27
N GLN A 171 -1.02 0.37 3.60
CA GLN A 171 -0.62 -0.87 4.28
C GLN A 171 -1.59 -2.03 4.03
N GLN A 172 -2.87 -1.75 3.78
CA GLN A 172 -3.87 -2.73 3.36
C GLN A 172 -3.72 -3.17 1.89
N GLY A 173 -2.77 -2.59 1.15
CA GLY A 173 -2.45 -2.96 -0.23
C GLY A 173 -3.08 -2.06 -1.29
N GLU A 174 -3.75 -0.97 -0.90
CA GLU A 174 -4.22 0.04 -1.86
C GLU A 174 -3.03 0.80 -2.45
N LYS A 175 -3.06 1.06 -3.77
CA LYS A 175 -1.99 1.86 -4.41
C LYS A 175 -1.97 3.26 -3.80
N SER A 176 -0.79 3.79 -3.49
CA SER A 176 -0.63 5.13 -2.88
C SER A 176 -1.42 6.22 -3.61
N SER A 177 -1.43 6.22 -4.96
CA SER A 177 -2.21 7.19 -5.74
C SER A 177 -3.72 7.06 -5.55
N GLN A 178 -4.24 5.84 -5.41
CA GLN A 178 -5.66 5.59 -5.18
C GLN A 178 -6.05 5.96 -3.74
N ALA A 179 -5.21 5.59 -2.78
CA ALA A 179 -5.41 5.92 -1.38
C ALA A 179 -5.45 7.45 -1.18
N GLU A 180 -4.52 8.19 -1.80
CA GLU A 180 -4.50 9.66 -1.81
C GLU A 180 -5.80 10.24 -2.38
N LEU A 181 -6.23 9.82 -3.57
CA LEU A 181 -7.48 10.29 -4.18
C LEU A 181 -8.72 9.97 -3.32
N SER A 182 -8.74 8.80 -2.67
CA SER A 182 -9.88 8.37 -1.86
C SER A 182 -10.02 9.09 -0.52
N ILE A 183 -8.89 9.53 0.08
CA ILE A 183 -8.87 10.15 1.41
C ILE A 183 -8.76 11.67 1.31
N LEU A 184 -7.89 12.16 0.42
CA LEU A 184 -7.60 13.58 0.26
C LEU A 184 -8.45 14.21 -0.85
N GLY A 185 -8.95 13.44 -1.82
CA GLY A 185 -9.61 13.98 -3.02
C GLY A 185 -8.66 14.58 -4.05
N CYS A 186 -7.35 14.54 -3.81
CA CYS A 186 -6.30 14.99 -4.73
C CYS A 186 -5.00 14.19 -4.49
N ARG A 187 -3.98 14.39 -5.33
CA ARG A 187 -2.64 13.83 -5.09
C ARG A 187 -1.88 14.72 -4.12
N LEU A 188 -1.11 14.12 -3.19
CA LEU A 188 -0.31 14.91 -2.25
C LEU A 188 0.80 15.68 -2.98
N ASP A 189 1.40 15.06 -4.00
CA ASP A 189 2.42 15.68 -4.87
C ASP A 189 1.87 16.95 -5.58
N GLU A 190 0.60 16.92 -6.01
CA GLU A 190 -0.08 18.06 -6.64
C GLU A 190 -0.35 19.18 -5.63
N LEU A 191 -0.87 18.82 -4.45
CA LEU A 191 -1.07 19.76 -3.35
C LEU A 191 0.25 20.46 -2.96
N THR A 192 1.35 19.71 -2.85
CA THR A 192 2.66 20.29 -2.51
C THR A 192 3.13 21.29 -3.57
N ALA A 193 3.03 20.97 -4.86
CA ALA A 193 3.47 21.87 -5.93
C ALA A 193 2.72 23.21 -5.90
N HIS A 194 1.40 23.19 -5.68
CA HIS A 194 0.59 24.39 -5.55
C HIS A 194 0.94 25.21 -4.29
N LEU A 195 1.18 24.54 -3.15
CA LEU A 195 1.60 25.22 -1.93
C LEU A 195 3.00 25.84 -2.05
N CYS A 196 3.96 25.14 -2.65
CA CYS A 196 5.29 25.66 -2.93
C CYS A 196 5.24 26.90 -3.83
N THR A 197 4.35 26.93 -4.81
CA THR A 197 4.12 28.12 -5.64
C THR A 197 3.61 29.29 -4.80
N HIS A 198 2.66 29.05 -3.90
CA HIS A 198 2.13 30.07 -2.99
C HIS A 198 3.19 30.62 -2.02
N TRP A 199 4.08 29.76 -1.51
CA TRP A 199 5.15 30.16 -0.61
C TRP A 199 6.38 30.73 -1.32
N HIS A 200 6.34 30.95 -2.63
CA HIS A 200 7.49 31.45 -3.41
C HIS A 200 8.73 30.56 -3.26
N THR A 201 8.52 29.25 -3.18
CA THR A 201 9.61 28.27 -3.07
C THR A 201 10.46 28.24 -4.35
N PRO A 202 11.79 28.00 -4.26
CA PRO A 202 12.65 27.87 -5.42
C PRO A 202 12.08 26.92 -6.51
N GLN A 203 12.17 27.35 -7.77
CA GLN A 203 11.52 26.67 -8.90
C GLN A 203 11.97 25.20 -9.04
N LYS A 204 13.22 24.88 -8.71
CA LYS A 204 13.77 23.51 -8.74
C LYS A 204 12.97 22.52 -7.87
N ILE A 205 12.43 22.98 -6.74
CA ILE A 205 11.56 22.17 -5.87
C ILE A 205 10.22 21.91 -6.56
N ILE A 206 9.62 22.93 -7.19
CA ILE A 206 8.36 22.81 -7.94
C ILE A 206 8.55 21.91 -9.16
N ASP A 207 9.63 22.09 -9.92
CA ASP A 207 9.99 21.28 -11.09
C ASP A 207 10.17 19.81 -10.73
N SER A 208 10.60 19.53 -9.49
CA SER A 208 10.68 18.17 -8.96
C SER A 208 9.32 17.48 -8.81
N PHE A 209 8.19 18.14 -9.07
CA PHE A 209 6.85 17.53 -9.17
C PHE A 209 6.29 17.46 -10.60
N LEU A 210 6.91 18.16 -11.55
CA LEU A 210 6.40 18.27 -12.91
C LEU A 210 6.76 17.04 -13.75
N LYS A 211 5.77 16.53 -14.51
CA LYS A 211 5.94 15.38 -15.43
C LYS A 211 7.05 15.58 -16.47
N LYS A 212 7.38 16.83 -16.82
CA LYS A 212 8.49 17.16 -17.72
C LYS A 212 9.83 16.66 -17.17
N HIS A 213 10.03 16.71 -15.85
CA HIS A 213 11.31 16.43 -15.21
C HIS A 213 11.38 15.07 -14.51
N ILE A 214 10.25 14.37 -14.36
CA ILE A 214 10.13 13.11 -13.64
C ILE A 214 9.53 12.04 -14.55
N PRO A 215 9.93 10.77 -14.42
CA PRO A 215 9.31 9.69 -15.17
C PRO A 215 7.86 9.41 -14.71
N ASN A 216 6.98 9.20 -15.69
CA ASN A 216 5.64 8.66 -15.47
C ASN A 216 5.68 7.14 -15.19
N ALA A 217 4.54 6.54 -14.87
CA ALA A 217 4.47 5.12 -14.50
C ALA A 217 4.97 4.16 -15.60
N LYS A 218 4.74 4.48 -16.89
CA LYS A 218 5.23 3.68 -18.02
C LYS A 218 6.73 3.86 -18.20
N GLU A 219 7.21 5.10 -18.13
CA GLU A 219 8.64 5.43 -18.21
C GLU A 219 9.44 4.72 -17.09
N LEU A 220 8.91 4.72 -15.86
CA LEU A 220 9.50 3.97 -14.73
C LEU A 220 9.56 2.46 -15.00
N GLN A 221 8.53 1.88 -15.62
CA GLN A 221 8.53 0.45 -15.96
C GLN A 221 9.59 0.10 -17.00
N VAL A 222 9.75 0.94 -18.03
CA VAL A 222 10.79 0.76 -19.05
C VAL A 222 12.17 0.86 -18.41
N LEU A 223 12.42 1.89 -17.58
CA LEU A 223 13.68 2.04 -16.87
C LEU A 223 13.98 0.85 -15.94
N ALA A 224 12.97 0.33 -15.24
CA ALA A 224 13.14 -0.82 -14.37
C ALA A 224 13.45 -2.12 -15.16
N HIS A 225 12.90 -2.26 -16.37
CA HIS A 225 13.11 -3.44 -17.21
C HIS A 225 14.54 -3.52 -17.74
N LEU A 226 15.19 -2.37 -17.98
CA LEU A 226 16.59 -2.30 -18.40
C LEU A 226 17.57 -2.89 -17.37
N ALA A 227 17.18 -2.97 -16.09
CA ALA A 227 17.97 -3.57 -15.01
C ALA A 227 17.32 -4.87 -14.48
N HIS A 228 16.85 -5.76 -15.36
CA HIS A 228 16.13 -6.96 -14.95
C HIS A 228 17.00 -7.94 -14.13
N HIS A 229 18.28 -8.07 -14.48
CA HIS A 229 19.24 -8.95 -13.83
C HIS A 229 20.07 -8.20 -12.77
N PRO A 230 20.07 -8.64 -11.49
CA PRO A 230 20.73 -7.90 -10.41
C PRO A 230 22.24 -7.76 -10.53
N ASP A 231 22.89 -8.77 -11.12
CA ASP A 231 24.35 -8.88 -11.20
C ASP A 231 24.94 -8.26 -12.48
N GLU A 232 24.07 -7.92 -13.44
CA GLU A 232 24.45 -7.32 -14.72
C GLU A 232 24.32 -5.80 -14.68
N LEU A 233 25.06 -5.13 -15.56
CA LEU A 233 24.86 -3.71 -15.77
C LEU A 233 23.55 -3.46 -16.54
N PRO A 234 22.81 -2.39 -16.22
CA PRO A 234 21.58 -2.08 -16.93
C PRO A 234 21.81 -1.77 -18.41
N GLY A 235 20.86 -2.15 -19.25
CA GLY A 235 20.85 -1.79 -20.67
C GLY A 235 20.66 -0.29 -20.91
N PHE A 236 20.99 0.16 -22.12
CA PHE A 236 20.78 1.54 -22.56
C PHE A 236 19.41 1.73 -23.19
N THR A 237 18.93 2.97 -23.20
CA THR A 237 17.68 3.36 -23.87
C THR A 237 17.98 4.21 -25.11
N GLU A 238 17.27 3.93 -26.20
CA GLU A 238 17.32 4.73 -27.44
C GLU A 238 16.26 5.86 -27.45
N ASP A 239 15.35 5.86 -26.46
CA ASP A 239 14.30 6.87 -26.37
C ASP A 239 14.88 8.20 -25.85
N LYS A 240 14.86 9.22 -26.72
CA LYS A 240 15.29 10.60 -26.41
C LYS A 240 14.67 11.13 -25.11
N ARG A 241 13.39 10.85 -24.86
CA ARG A 241 12.68 11.29 -23.66
C ARG A 241 13.25 10.62 -22.40
N LEU A 242 13.52 9.32 -22.45
CA LEU A 242 14.12 8.60 -21.33
C LEU A 242 15.56 9.04 -21.08
N THR A 243 16.34 9.30 -22.14
CA THR A 243 17.70 9.87 -22.01
C THR A 243 17.68 11.22 -21.28
N LEU A 244 16.73 12.11 -21.62
CA LEU A 244 16.56 13.39 -20.94
C LEU A 244 16.20 13.22 -19.45
N ILE A 245 15.35 12.26 -19.12
CA ILE A 245 14.99 11.96 -17.72
C ILE A 245 16.19 11.42 -16.96
N ILE A 246 16.90 10.45 -17.54
CA ILE A 246 18.08 9.82 -16.92
C ILE A 246 19.11 10.90 -16.57
N ASN A 247 19.33 11.86 -17.46
CA ASN A 247 20.32 12.92 -17.26
C ASN A 247 19.81 14.08 -16.39
N ASN A 248 18.52 14.12 -16.03
CA ASN A 248 17.99 15.14 -15.15
C ASN A 248 18.15 14.73 -13.68
N PRO A 249 18.90 15.49 -12.86
CA PRO A 249 19.19 15.09 -11.48
C PRO A 249 17.98 15.11 -10.53
N LEU A 250 16.88 15.79 -10.91
CA LEU A 250 15.63 15.76 -10.15
C LEU A 250 15.00 14.37 -10.06
N VAL A 251 15.39 13.45 -10.94
CA VAL A 251 14.97 12.04 -10.87
C VAL A 251 15.43 11.38 -9.56
N PHE A 252 16.61 11.76 -9.04
CA PHE A 252 17.10 11.24 -7.76
C PHE A 252 16.23 11.71 -6.60
N SER A 253 15.83 12.98 -6.59
CA SER A 253 14.91 13.49 -5.58
C SER A 253 13.59 12.73 -5.58
N TYR A 254 13.03 12.45 -6.76
CA TYR A 254 11.80 11.66 -6.86
C TYR A 254 11.99 10.22 -6.35
N CYS A 255 12.99 9.51 -6.88
CA CYS A 255 13.23 8.11 -6.54
C CYS A 255 13.56 7.91 -5.06
N ALA A 256 14.38 8.80 -4.48
CA ALA A 256 14.80 8.70 -3.09
C ALA A 256 13.63 8.95 -2.13
N SER A 257 12.76 9.95 -2.42
CA SER A 257 11.52 10.14 -1.65
C SER A 257 10.63 8.90 -1.70
N LYS A 258 10.45 8.28 -2.88
CA LYS A 258 9.64 7.05 -2.99
C LYS A 258 10.26 5.88 -2.23
N VAL A 259 11.59 5.69 -2.30
CA VAL A 259 12.30 4.64 -1.56
C VAL A 259 12.17 4.85 -0.04
N ALA A 260 12.45 6.05 0.45
CA ALA A 260 12.40 6.34 1.88
C ALA A 260 10.97 6.23 2.45
N HIS A 261 9.95 6.73 1.75
CA HIS A 261 8.56 6.59 2.19
C HIS A 261 8.09 5.14 2.17
N GLU A 262 8.45 4.37 1.15
CA GLU A 262 8.11 2.95 1.06
C GLU A 262 8.80 2.15 2.18
N ALA A 263 10.11 2.38 2.40
CA ALA A 263 10.86 1.75 3.49
C ALA A 263 10.31 2.15 4.87
N SER A 264 9.84 3.39 5.02
CA SER A 264 9.22 3.83 6.28
C SER A 264 7.89 3.13 6.54
N LEU A 265 7.07 2.95 5.50
CA LEU A 265 5.70 2.46 5.64
C LEU A 265 5.58 0.93 5.61
N MET A 266 6.34 0.29 4.71
CA MET A 266 6.28 -1.14 4.38
C MET A 266 7.58 -1.88 4.75
N ARG A 267 8.53 -1.19 5.41
CA ARG A 267 9.86 -1.71 5.80
C ARG A 267 10.78 -2.01 4.61
N TRP A 268 12.05 -2.29 4.89
CA TRP A 268 13.07 -2.56 3.87
C TRP A 268 12.85 -3.87 3.10
N ASP A 269 12.01 -4.78 3.60
CA ASP A 269 11.57 -6.01 2.93
C ASP A 269 10.38 -5.81 1.98
N SER A 270 9.96 -4.56 1.73
CA SER A 270 8.88 -4.28 0.79
C SER A 270 9.16 -4.80 -0.62
N ARG A 271 8.16 -5.43 -1.22
CA ARG A 271 8.19 -5.93 -2.60
C ARG A 271 8.31 -4.83 -3.65
N ASN A 272 8.01 -3.58 -3.29
CA ASN A 272 8.08 -2.45 -4.20
C ASN A 272 9.48 -1.82 -4.27
N LEU A 273 10.32 -2.00 -3.25
CA LEU A 273 11.66 -1.40 -3.22
C LEU A 273 12.58 -1.88 -4.36
N PRO A 274 12.62 -3.18 -4.73
CA PRO A 274 13.40 -3.64 -5.88
C PRO A 274 13.03 -2.95 -7.20
N PHE A 275 11.77 -2.53 -7.36
CA PHE A 275 11.35 -1.76 -8.54
C PHE A 275 12.07 -0.41 -8.62
N TYR A 276 12.07 0.37 -7.53
CA TYR A 276 12.74 1.67 -7.51
C TYR A 276 14.26 1.54 -7.62
N TYR A 277 14.86 0.53 -6.98
CA TYR A 277 16.30 0.29 -7.11
C TYR A 277 16.72 -0.06 -8.53
N ARG A 278 15.91 -0.82 -9.29
CA ARG A 278 16.16 -1.07 -10.71
C ARG A 278 16.12 0.21 -11.54
N VAL A 279 15.15 1.09 -11.29
CA VAL A 279 15.07 2.39 -11.97
C VAL A 279 16.34 3.21 -11.72
N VAL A 280 16.77 3.31 -10.46
CA VAL A 280 17.96 4.09 -10.10
C VAL A 280 19.24 3.44 -10.61
N ALA A 281 19.34 2.12 -10.60
CA ALA A 281 20.42 1.37 -11.23
C ALA A 281 20.58 1.75 -12.70
N THR A 282 19.49 1.75 -13.46
CA THR A 282 19.48 2.19 -14.87
C THR A 282 19.92 3.64 -15.02
N ILE A 283 19.44 4.54 -14.15
CA ILE A 283 19.82 5.96 -14.20
C ILE A 283 21.30 6.16 -13.93
N MET A 284 21.87 5.42 -12.97
CA MET A 284 23.28 5.52 -12.58
C MET A 284 24.21 4.67 -13.45
N HIS A 285 23.65 3.78 -14.28
CA HIS A 285 24.36 2.71 -14.98
C HIS A 285 25.27 1.91 -14.03
N ARG A 286 24.71 1.44 -12.92
CA ARG A 286 25.39 0.64 -11.89
C ARG A 286 24.61 -0.62 -11.56
N ARG A 287 25.27 -1.61 -10.97
CA ARG A 287 24.62 -2.83 -10.47
C ARG A 287 23.63 -2.49 -9.35
N ILE A 288 22.54 -3.25 -9.24
CA ILE A 288 21.49 -2.98 -8.25
C ILE A 288 22.06 -3.00 -6.82
N GLY A 289 22.97 -3.94 -6.53
CA GLY A 289 23.59 -4.07 -5.20
C GLY A 289 24.33 -2.80 -4.75
N GLU A 290 25.04 -2.12 -5.66
CA GLU A 290 25.73 -0.86 -5.35
C GLU A 290 24.74 0.24 -5.01
N VAL A 291 23.62 0.34 -5.74
CA VAL A 291 22.58 1.35 -5.50
C VAL A 291 21.93 1.16 -4.14
N ILE A 292 21.65 -0.10 -3.77
CA ILE A 292 21.11 -0.45 -2.45
C ILE A 292 22.11 -0.10 -1.35
N GLN A 293 23.39 -0.46 -1.53
CA GLN A 293 24.44 -0.16 -0.57
C GLN A 293 24.58 1.36 -0.35
N MET A 294 24.62 2.15 -1.42
CA MET A 294 24.67 3.61 -1.35
C MET A 294 23.47 4.17 -0.57
N ALA A 295 22.26 3.67 -0.83
CA ALA A 295 21.06 4.12 -0.12
C ALA A 295 21.11 3.81 1.38
N HIS A 296 21.49 2.58 1.74
CA HIS A 296 21.60 2.16 3.14
C HIS A 296 22.69 2.92 3.89
N LEU A 297 23.86 3.12 3.27
CA LEU A 297 24.95 3.91 3.85
C LEU A 297 24.51 5.37 4.09
N ALA A 298 23.85 5.97 3.11
CA ALA A 298 23.33 7.33 3.22
C ALA A 298 22.29 7.49 4.35
N CYS A 299 21.45 6.47 4.58
CA CYS A 299 20.55 6.45 5.74
C CYS A 299 21.34 6.46 7.07
N VAL A 300 22.41 5.68 7.17
CA VAL A 300 23.27 5.63 8.38
C VAL A 300 23.94 6.97 8.62
N GLU A 301 24.48 7.59 7.58
CA GLU A 301 25.08 8.93 7.65
C GLU A 301 24.06 9.99 8.07
N SER A 302 22.85 9.94 7.49
CA SER A 302 21.74 10.82 7.85
C SER A 302 21.35 10.65 9.32
N ALA A 303 21.20 9.42 9.79
CA ALA A 303 20.82 9.13 11.18
C ALA A 303 21.88 9.60 12.20
N LYS A 304 23.16 9.66 11.80
CA LYS A 304 24.23 10.24 12.62
C LYS A 304 24.18 11.77 12.62
N LYS A 305 23.91 12.39 11.46
CA LYS A 305 24.01 13.85 11.27
C LYS A 305 22.74 14.61 11.61
N TYR A 306 21.57 14.06 11.30
CA TYR A 306 20.27 14.74 11.32
C TYR A 306 19.27 14.02 12.22
N ARG A 307 19.65 13.69 13.46
CA ARG A 307 18.75 13.01 14.39
C ARG A 307 17.75 14.01 14.99
N ILE A 308 16.51 13.94 14.51
CA ILE A 308 15.41 14.83 14.92
C ILE A 308 14.35 14.07 15.69
N SER A 309 14.05 12.85 15.26
CA SER A 309 13.09 12.00 15.96
C SER A 309 13.78 11.03 16.90
N GLU A 310 13.11 10.79 18.01
CA GLU A 310 13.45 9.75 18.95
C GLU A 310 12.93 8.36 18.52
N THR A 311 12.05 8.32 17.51
CA THR A 311 11.64 7.08 16.85
C THR A 311 12.82 6.46 16.09
N PRO A 312 12.85 5.13 15.91
CA PRO A 312 13.91 4.49 15.16
C PRO A 312 13.94 5.01 13.72
N SER A 313 15.08 5.60 13.36
CA SER A 313 15.48 5.99 12.00
C SER A 313 15.38 4.80 11.02
N LEU A 314 15.28 5.07 9.72
CA LEU A 314 15.34 4.02 8.70
C LEU A 314 16.64 3.21 8.79
N ALA A 315 17.74 3.86 9.17
CA ALA A 315 19.01 3.19 9.45
C ALA A 315 18.90 2.16 10.59
N GLN A 316 18.26 2.50 11.71
CA GLN A 316 18.04 1.55 12.81
C GLN A 316 17.13 0.41 12.41
N ARG A 317 16.17 0.64 11.50
CA ARG A 317 15.30 -0.40 10.97
C ARG A 317 16.05 -1.45 10.14
N LEU A 318 17.22 -1.13 9.56
CA LEU A 318 18.07 -2.13 8.88
C LEU A 318 18.59 -3.21 9.83
N LEU A 319 18.63 -2.93 11.13
CA LEU A 319 19.06 -3.88 12.17
C LEU A 319 17.92 -4.78 12.67
N ASP A 320 16.72 -4.66 12.10
CA ASP A 320 15.59 -5.50 12.50
C ASP A 320 15.89 -6.97 12.15
N THR A 321 15.88 -7.83 13.16
CA THR A 321 16.20 -9.26 13.05
C THR A 321 15.27 -10.01 12.11
N THR A 322 14.07 -9.48 11.86
CA THR A 322 13.08 -10.10 10.97
C THR A 322 13.31 -9.79 9.49
N LEU A 323 14.15 -8.80 9.14
CA LEU A 323 14.45 -8.45 7.73
C LEU A 323 15.15 -9.56 6.96
N PHE A 324 16.05 -10.28 7.62
CA PHE A 324 16.88 -11.34 7.01
C PHE A 324 16.30 -12.74 7.21
N THR A 325 15.11 -12.84 7.82
CA THR A 325 14.44 -14.12 8.01
C THR A 325 13.39 -14.33 6.92
N SER A 326 13.46 -15.44 6.18
CA SER A 326 12.42 -15.84 5.21
C SER A 326 11.04 -16.10 5.83
N LYS A 327 10.87 -15.93 7.15
CA LYS A 327 9.59 -16.07 7.82
C LYS A 327 8.86 -14.73 7.77
N PRO A 328 7.69 -14.63 7.10
CA PRO A 328 6.92 -13.40 7.10
C PRO A 328 6.54 -13.00 8.53
N ASP A 329 6.71 -11.72 8.86
CA ASP A 329 6.39 -11.14 10.17
C ASP A 329 4.97 -11.60 10.59
N PRO A 330 4.78 -12.17 11.81
CA PRO A 330 3.46 -12.52 12.33
C PRO A 330 2.42 -11.38 12.21
N ARG A 331 2.87 -10.11 12.20
CA ARG A 331 2.03 -8.92 11.99
C ARG A 331 1.47 -8.80 10.56
N THR A 332 2.16 -9.30 9.53
CA THR A 332 1.62 -9.38 8.16
C THR A 332 0.58 -10.49 7.99
N LYS A 333 0.63 -11.55 8.82
CA LYS A 333 -0.46 -12.53 8.92
C LYS A 333 -1.68 -11.97 9.65
N GLN A 334 -1.51 -11.03 10.57
CA GLN A 334 -2.61 -10.37 11.26
C GLN A 334 -3.31 -9.31 10.40
N THR A 335 -2.61 -8.51 9.59
CA THR A 335 -3.27 -7.50 8.73
C THR A 335 -4.15 -8.10 7.62
N LYS A 336 -3.87 -9.33 7.15
CA LYS A 336 -4.81 -10.08 6.30
C LYS A 336 -5.97 -10.73 7.06
N LYS A 337 -5.90 -10.84 8.38
CA LYS A 337 -6.95 -11.43 9.25
C LYS A 337 -7.80 -10.40 10.01
N VAL A 338 -7.51 -9.10 9.90
CA VAL A 338 -8.22 -8.02 10.63
C VAL A 338 -8.96 -7.06 9.68
N ALA A 339 -9.42 -7.56 8.53
CA ALA A 339 -10.80 -7.25 8.19
C ALA A 339 -11.62 -8.21 9.06
N ALA A 340 -12.45 -7.70 9.97
CA ALA A 340 -13.42 -8.52 10.67
C ALA A 340 -14.37 -9.13 9.62
N ALA A 341 -13.92 -10.26 9.04
CA ALA A 341 -14.72 -11.09 8.18
C ALA A 341 -15.83 -11.62 9.08
N LEU A 342 -17.06 -11.28 8.74
CA LEU A 342 -18.20 -12.05 9.17
C LEU A 342 -17.89 -13.54 8.90
N SER A 343 -18.38 -14.46 9.72
CA SER A 343 -18.17 -15.89 9.43
C SER A 343 -18.57 -16.17 7.96
N PRO A 344 -17.90 -17.09 7.24
CA PRO A 344 -18.18 -17.33 5.82
C PRO A 344 -19.68 -17.51 5.49
N ILE A 345 -20.44 -18.04 6.46
CA ILE A 345 -21.89 -18.21 6.42
C ILE A 345 -22.65 -16.89 6.64
N ALA A 346 -22.16 -16.01 7.51
CA ALA A 346 -22.72 -14.67 7.70
C ALA A 346 -22.45 -13.73 6.50
N ASP A 347 -21.30 -13.86 5.84
CA ASP A 347 -21.02 -13.19 4.57
C ASP A 347 -21.94 -13.68 3.45
N LEU A 348 -22.18 -15.00 3.37
CA LEU A 348 -23.18 -15.59 2.47
C LEU A 348 -24.57 -15.00 2.73
N LYS A 349 -25.02 -15.00 3.98
CA LYS A 349 -26.32 -14.45 4.38
C LYS A 349 -26.47 -12.97 4.02
N LYS A 350 -25.41 -12.17 4.21
CA LYS A 350 -25.42 -10.74 3.84
C LYS A 350 -25.48 -10.55 2.33
N THR A 351 -24.76 -11.36 1.57
CA THR A 351 -24.71 -11.28 0.11
C THR A 351 -26.05 -11.69 -0.52
N VAL A 352 -26.65 -12.78 -0.03
CA VAL A 352 -27.98 -13.25 -0.47
C VAL A 352 -29.09 -12.27 -0.08
N LYS A 353 -28.98 -11.56 1.05
CA LYS A 353 -29.95 -10.50 1.41
C LYS A 353 -29.81 -9.21 0.60
N LYS A 354 -28.61 -8.90 0.11
CA LYS A 354 -28.30 -7.63 -0.57
C LYS A 354 -28.52 -7.74 -2.10
N ALA A 355 -28.24 -8.89 -2.68
CA ALA A 355 -28.61 -9.19 -4.05
C ALA A 355 -30.07 -9.68 -4.06
N GLY A 356 -30.94 -9.12 -4.91
CA GLY A 356 -32.34 -9.52 -5.03
C GLY A 356 -32.52 -10.93 -5.63
N ILE A 357 -33.42 -11.09 -6.61
CA ILE A 357 -33.66 -12.38 -7.29
C ILE A 357 -32.35 -12.86 -7.94
N LEU A 358 -31.71 -13.86 -7.33
CA LEU A 358 -30.47 -14.49 -7.80
C LEU A 358 -30.81 -15.68 -8.70
N ASP A 359 -30.11 -15.80 -9.84
CA ASP A 359 -30.21 -16.97 -10.72
C ASP A 359 -29.57 -18.21 -10.06
N THR A 360 -30.06 -19.41 -10.39
CA THR A 360 -29.59 -20.71 -9.88
C THR A 360 -28.08 -20.89 -10.06
N LYS A 361 -27.51 -20.42 -11.18
CA LYS A 361 -26.07 -20.50 -11.45
C LYS A 361 -25.25 -19.62 -10.49
N GLN A 362 -25.75 -18.43 -10.17
CA GLN A 362 -25.11 -17.52 -9.21
C GLN A 362 -25.20 -18.07 -7.78
N LYS A 363 -26.35 -18.63 -7.39
CA LYS A 363 -26.53 -19.34 -6.11
C LYS A 363 -25.52 -20.48 -5.95
N ALA A 364 -25.33 -21.29 -7.00
CA ALA A 364 -24.36 -22.39 -7.01
C ALA A 364 -22.89 -21.91 -6.87
N GLN A 365 -22.52 -20.84 -7.59
CA GLN A 365 -21.17 -20.27 -7.51
C GLN A 365 -20.86 -19.72 -6.11
N LEU A 366 -21.83 -19.04 -5.49
CA LEU A 366 -21.68 -18.47 -4.15
C LEU A 366 -21.59 -19.58 -3.10
N ALA A 367 -22.40 -20.63 -3.23
CA ALA A 367 -22.35 -21.82 -2.38
C ALA A 367 -20.98 -22.51 -2.45
N LEU A 368 -20.42 -22.72 -3.65
CA LEU A 368 -19.09 -23.33 -3.80
C LEU A 368 -17.99 -22.49 -3.11
N LYS A 369 -18.04 -21.16 -3.26
CA LYS A 369 -17.08 -20.25 -2.63
C LYS A 369 -17.18 -20.31 -1.11
N THR A 370 -18.39 -20.40 -0.55
CA THR A 370 -18.60 -20.53 0.89
C THR A 370 -18.19 -21.91 1.41
N ILE A 371 -18.50 -23.00 0.68
CA ILE A 371 -18.10 -24.37 1.06
C ILE A 371 -16.59 -24.47 1.17
N LYS A 372 -15.84 -23.94 0.19
CA LYS A 372 -14.37 -23.93 0.21
C LYS A 372 -13.78 -23.22 1.44
N LEU A 373 -14.49 -22.24 1.99
CA LEU A 373 -14.05 -21.47 3.16
C LEU A 373 -14.57 -22.05 4.49
N ALA A 374 -15.76 -22.65 4.50
CA ALA A 374 -16.45 -23.11 5.70
C ALA A 374 -16.20 -24.59 6.02
N ILE A 375 -15.84 -25.40 5.01
CA ILE A 375 -15.60 -26.85 5.12
C ILE A 375 -14.25 -27.17 4.44
N PRO A 376 -13.12 -26.86 5.10
CA PRO A 376 -11.79 -27.11 4.53
C PRO A 376 -11.49 -28.60 4.36
N ASN A 377 -12.22 -29.47 5.07
CA ASN A 377 -12.09 -30.93 4.98
C ASN A 377 -12.64 -31.51 3.66
N ALA A 378 -13.45 -30.77 2.90
CA ALA A 378 -13.95 -31.19 1.59
C ALA A 378 -12.86 -30.99 0.52
N LEU A 379 -12.09 -32.05 0.26
CA LEU A 379 -11.01 -32.01 -0.72
C LEU A 379 -11.55 -31.91 -2.16
N HIS A 380 -12.67 -32.56 -2.42
CA HIS A 380 -13.31 -32.56 -3.72
C HIS A 380 -14.80 -32.21 -3.60
N THR A 381 -15.32 -31.43 -4.55
CA THR A 381 -16.72 -30.99 -4.55
C THR A 381 -17.26 -30.88 -5.97
N ILE A 382 -18.47 -31.36 -6.22
CA ILE A 382 -19.23 -31.16 -7.45
C ILE A 382 -20.61 -30.60 -7.08
N ILE A 383 -21.05 -29.57 -7.77
CA ILE A 383 -22.42 -29.06 -7.68
C ILE A 383 -23.10 -29.38 -9.00
N PHE A 384 -24.14 -30.21 -8.96
CA PHE A 384 -24.96 -30.50 -10.13
C PHE A 384 -26.19 -29.60 -10.17
N LYS A 385 -26.58 -29.20 -11.38
CA LYS A 385 -27.86 -28.59 -11.68
C LYS A 385 -28.78 -29.65 -12.27
N HIS A 386 -29.94 -29.82 -11.66
CA HIS A 386 -31.03 -30.65 -12.16
C HIS A 386 -32.16 -29.75 -12.68
N ALA A 387 -32.48 -29.88 -13.97
CA ALA A 387 -33.58 -29.18 -14.62
C ALA A 387 -34.15 -30.05 -15.74
N ASN A 388 -35.48 -30.06 -15.90
CA ASN A 388 -36.18 -30.81 -16.96
C ASN A 388 -35.77 -32.29 -17.06
N GLY A 389 -35.60 -32.97 -15.92
CA GLY A 389 -35.24 -34.38 -15.85
C GLY A 389 -33.79 -34.72 -16.19
N LYS A 390 -32.92 -33.72 -16.39
CA LYS A 390 -31.48 -33.91 -16.66
C LYS A 390 -30.63 -33.37 -15.51
N THR A 391 -29.61 -34.14 -15.11
CA THR A 391 -28.63 -33.75 -14.08
C THR A 391 -27.27 -33.51 -14.73
N LEU A 392 -26.74 -32.30 -14.62
CA LEU A 392 -25.44 -31.93 -15.21
C LEU A 392 -24.55 -31.21 -14.19
N PRO A 393 -23.23 -31.46 -14.19
CA PRO A 393 -22.30 -30.75 -13.31
C PRO A 393 -22.24 -29.27 -13.72
N ALA A 394 -22.52 -28.37 -12.77
CA ALA A 394 -22.51 -26.93 -12.96
C ALA A 394 -21.20 -26.28 -12.49
N TYR A 395 -20.65 -26.76 -11.36
CA TYR A 395 -19.37 -26.30 -10.80
C TYR A 395 -18.62 -27.45 -10.13
N GLN A 396 -17.29 -27.39 -10.13
CA GLN A 396 -16.44 -28.39 -9.48
C GLN A 396 -15.24 -27.76 -8.77
N TYR A 397 -14.70 -28.50 -7.80
CA TYR A 397 -13.46 -28.20 -7.08
C TYR A 397 -12.72 -29.51 -6.77
N GLY A 398 -11.39 -29.51 -6.87
CA GLY A 398 -10.54 -30.66 -6.56
C GLY A 398 -10.40 -31.71 -7.66
N TYR A 399 -11.43 -31.95 -8.47
CA TYR A 399 -11.41 -32.97 -9.52
C TYR A 399 -10.82 -32.48 -10.85
N ASN A 400 -10.21 -33.40 -11.63
CA ASN A 400 -9.82 -33.15 -13.02
C ASN A 400 -11.08 -33.01 -13.91
N LEU A 401 -11.06 -32.06 -14.84
CA LEU A 401 -12.16 -31.79 -15.78
C LEU A 401 -12.41 -32.95 -16.76
N GLU A 402 -11.36 -33.68 -17.15
CA GLU A 402 -11.46 -34.75 -18.14
C GLU A 402 -12.15 -35.99 -17.57
N THR A 403 -11.85 -36.36 -16.31
CA THR A 403 -12.49 -37.48 -15.62
C THR A 403 -13.97 -37.21 -15.34
N ILE A 404 -14.34 -35.99 -14.96
CA ILE A 404 -15.75 -35.63 -14.76
C ILE A 404 -16.55 -35.66 -16.08
N LYS A 405 -15.95 -35.24 -17.20
CA LYS A 405 -16.62 -35.29 -18.52
C LYS A 405 -16.79 -36.71 -19.06
N ALA A 406 -15.93 -37.65 -18.65
CA ALA A 406 -16.00 -39.04 -19.05
C ALA A 406 -17.17 -39.82 -18.39
N ILE A 407 -17.72 -39.30 -17.28
CA ILE A 407 -18.82 -39.91 -16.55
C ILE A 407 -20.16 -39.48 -17.16
N LYS A 408 -21.04 -40.45 -17.44
CA LYS A 408 -22.38 -40.19 -17.97
C LYS A 408 -23.36 -39.83 -16.86
N TRP A 409 -23.25 -38.60 -16.35
CA TRP A 409 -24.10 -38.09 -15.24
C TRP A 409 -25.61 -38.08 -15.50
N ASN A 410 -26.04 -38.16 -16.76
CA ASN A 410 -27.45 -38.23 -17.15
C ASN A 410 -27.99 -39.66 -17.26
N ALA A 411 -27.22 -40.68 -16.85
CA ALA A 411 -27.69 -42.06 -16.80
C ALA A 411 -28.70 -42.24 -15.64
N PRO A 412 -29.71 -43.12 -15.79
CA PRO A 412 -30.71 -43.36 -14.76
C PRO A 412 -30.05 -43.99 -13.53
N SER A 413 -29.99 -43.24 -12.43
CA SER A 413 -29.48 -43.71 -11.14
C SER A 413 -30.59 -43.55 -10.10
N VAL A 414 -30.80 -44.59 -9.28
CA VAL A 414 -31.79 -44.60 -8.20
C VAL A 414 -31.49 -43.49 -7.19
N VAL A 415 -30.21 -43.18 -6.97
CA VAL A 415 -29.71 -42.18 -6.04
C VAL A 415 -30.06 -40.77 -6.54
N PHE A 416 -29.73 -40.45 -7.78
CA PHE A 416 -30.08 -39.16 -8.39
C PHE A 416 -31.60 -38.98 -8.58
N ASN A 417 -32.34 -40.06 -8.86
CA ASN A 417 -33.81 -40.04 -8.93
C ASN A 417 -34.48 -39.81 -7.56
N THR A 418 -33.91 -40.35 -6.49
CA THR A 418 -34.44 -40.15 -5.14
C THR A 418 -34.14 -38.73 -4.65
N MET A 419 -32.92 -38.25 -4.88
CA MET A 419 -32.49 -36.91 -4.47
C MET A 419 -33.16 -35.78 -5.27
N SER A 420 -33.56 -36.04 -6.52
CA SER A 420 -34.30 -35.09 -7.36
C SER A 420 -35.78 -34.95 -7.00
N ARG A 421 -36.35 -35.89 -6.23
CA ARG A 421 -37.76 -35.87 -5.82
C ARG A 421 -38.00 -35.21 -4.45
N LYS A 422 -37.03 -35.26 -3.54
CA LYS A 422 -37.15 -34.69 -2.18
C LYS A 422 -35.84 -34.06 -1.74
N ARG A 423 -35.93 -32.99 -0.92
CA ARG A 423 -34.78 -32.46 -0.18
C ARG A 423 -34.20 -33.57 0.69
N SER A 424 -32.93 -33.88 0.49
CA SER A 424 -32.24 -34.96 1.19
C SER A 424 -30.85 -34.50 1.59
N ALA A 425 -30.37 -34.97 2.74
CA ALA A 425 -29.03 -34.69 3.23
C ALA A 425 -28.48 -35.98 3.85
N ASN A 426 -27.62 -36.66 3.10
CA ASN A 426 -27.08 -37.96 3.45
C ASN A 426 -25.57 -37.85 3.66
N HIS A 427 -25.08 -38.46 4.73
CA HIS A 427 -23.66 -38.73 4.95
C HIS A 427 -23.45 -40.23 4.74
N LEU A 428 -22.59 -40.58 3.79
CA LEU A 428 -22.34 -41.92 3.33
C LEU A 428 -20.87 -42.28 3.57
N SER A 429 -20.66 -43.30 4.40
CA SER A 429 -19.34 -43.88 4.68
C SER A 429 -19.47 -45.38 4.89
N GLY A 430 -18.38 -46.13 4.68
CA GLY A 430 -18.30 -47.58 4.90
C GLY A 430 -19.34 -48.38 4.10
N GLN A 431 -19.99 -49.35 4.74
CA GLN A 431 -20.93 -50.28 4.09
C GLN A 431 -22.12 -49.60 3.39
N LYS A 432 -22.50 -48.38 3.80
CA LYS A 432 -23.57 -47.60 3.16
C LYS A 432 -23.11 -47.03 1.82
N LEU A 433 -21.85 -46.60 1.73
CA LEU A 433 -21.27 -46.12 0.49
C LEU A 433 -21.11 -47.27 -0.52
N THR A 434 -20.65 -48.43 -0.07
CA THR A 434 -20.44 -49.61 -0.93
C THR A 434 -21.72 -50.12 -1.60
N ARG A 435 -22.88 -49.94 -0.95
CA ARG A 435 -24.19 -50.27 -1.54
C ARG A 435 -24.60 -49.26 -2.61
N ILE A 436 -24.35 -47.98 -2.37
CA ILE A 436 -24.72 -46.87 -3.25
C ILE A 436 -23.80 -46.77 -4.47
N LEU A 437 -22.53 -47.18 -4.35
CA LEU A 437 -21.59 -47.21 -5.48
C LEU A 437 -22.11 -48.05 -6.66
N LYS A 438 -22.87 -49.12 -6.39
CA LYS A 438 -23.48 -49.97 -7.43
C LYS A 438 -24.62 -49.30 -8.20
N ASP A 439 -25.22 -48.26 -7.62
CA ASP A 439 -26.38 -47.55 -8.18
C ASP A 439 -25.98 -46.21 -8.82
N LEU A 440 -24.67 -45.90 -8.89
CA LEU A 440 -24.14 -44.68 -9.50
C LEU A 440 -23.84 -44.89 -11.00
N PRO A 441 -23.77 -43.81 -11.80
CA PRO A 441 -23.47 -43.90 -13.23
C PRO A 441 -22.12 -44.57 -13.55
N ASP A 442 -22.02 -45.20 -14.71
CA ASP A 442 -20.79 -45.85 -15.19
C ASP A 442 -19.57 -44.89 -15.13
N ASN A 443 -18.40 -45.43 -14.75
CA ASN A 443 -17.12 -44.74 -14.52
C ASN A 443 -17.02 -43.87 -13.25
N THR A 444 -18.00 -43.93 -12.35
CA THR A 444 -17.93 -43.21 -11.06
C THR A 444 -16.84 -43.77 -10.12
N ASP A 445 -16.40 -45.01 -10.32
CA ASP A 445 -15.26 -45.62 -9.59
C ASP A 445 -13.92 -44.88 -9.76
N GLN A 446 -13.82 -43.99 -10.76
CA GLN A 446 -12.62 -43.18 -10.99
C GLN A 446 -12.51 -41.97 -10.04
N ILE A 447 -13.61 -41.58 -9.39
CA ILE A 447 -13.68 -40.36 -8.56
C ILE A 447 -14.03 -40.63 -7.10
N ILE A 448 -14.50 -41.83 -6.77
CA ILE A 448 -14.87 -42.22 -5.40
C ILE A 448 -14.54 -43.70 -5.17
N ASP A 449 -13.99 -43.98 -4.00
CA ASP A 449 -13.61 -45.34 -3.58
C ASP A 449 -14.29 -45.72 -2.25
N ASN A 450 -14.14 -46.99 -1.83
CA ASN A 450 -14.72 -47.50 -0.58
C ASN A 450 -14.14 -46.86 0.69
N THR A 451 -13.02 -46.14 0.57
CA THR A 451 -12.36 -45.44 1.68
C THR A 451 -12.75 -43.97 1.77
N SER A 452 -13.55 -43.48 0.83
CA SER A 452 -14.00 -42.11 0.76
C SER A 452 -15.18 -41.86 1.71
N HIS A 453 -15.29 -40.64 2.20
CA HIS A 453 -16.47 -40.12 2.89
C HIS A 453 -17.22 -39.19 1.95
N LEU A 454 -18.52 -39.42 1.75
CA LEU A 454 -19.35 -38.67 0.82
C LEU A 454 -20.51 -37.98 1.53
N MET A 455 -20.66 -36.68 1.31
CA MET A 455 -21.85 -35.91 1.66
C MET A 455 -22.64 -35.56 0.41
N LEU A 456 -23.92 -35.95 0.40
CA LEU A 456 -24.87 -35.64 -0.65
C LEU A 456 -26.01 -34.80 -0.09
N VAL A 457 -26.22 -33.61 -0.64
CA VAL A 457 -27.33 -32.74 -0.23
C VAL A 457 -28.06 -32.18 -1.45
N SER A 458 -29.39 -32.22 -1.44
CA SER A 458 -30.25 -31.68 -2.52
C SER A 458 -31.10 -30.51 -2.03
N THR A 459 -31.24 -29.46 -2.86
CA THR A 459 -32.12 -28.31 -2.55
C THR A 459 -32.73 -27.66 -3.78
N HIS A 460 -33.94 -27.13 -3.64
CA HIS A 460 -34.62 -26.38 -4.70
C HIS A 460 -34.14 -24.93 -4.70
N THR A 461 -33.75 -24.44 -5.88
CA THR A 461 -33.34 -23.04 -6.09
C THR A 461 -34.35 -22.24 -6.89
N SER A 462 -35.35 -22.89 -7.49
CA SER A 462 -36.54 -22.31 -8.12
C SER A 462 -37.63 -23.39 -8.23
N ALA A 463 -38.82 -23.04 -8.75
CA ALA A 463 -39.93 -23.98 -8.96
C ALA A 463 -39.59 -25.14 -9.91
N THR A 464 -38.62 -24.95 -10.81
CA THR A 464 -38.27 -25.91 -11.88
C THR A 464 -36.83 -26.42 -11.80
N GLU A 465 -36.00 -25.86 -10.91
CA GLU A 465 -34.57 -26.18 -10.84
C GLU A 465 -34.12 -26.59 -9.42
N MET A 466 -33.23 -27.58 -9.36
CA MET A 466 -32.65 -28.11 -8.13
C MET A 466 -31.12 -28.16 -8.24
N LEU A 467 -30.44 -27.91 -7.12
CA LEU A 467 -29.00 -28.11 -6.96
C LEU A 467 -28.72 -29.35 -6.11
N LEU A 468 -27.73 -30.13 -6.53
CA LEU A 468 -27.21 -31.30 -5.81
C LEU A 468 -25.74 -31.05 -5.46
N PHE A 469 -25.40 -31.20 -4.19
CA PHE A 469 -24.06 -30.99 -3.65
C PHE A 469 -23.43 -32.35 -3.38
N TRP A 470 -22.28 -32.59 -4.00
CA TRP A 470 -21.43 -33.75 -3.82
C TRP A 470 -20.13 -33.30 -3.20
N LEU A 471 -19.87 -33.64 -1.94
CA LEU A 471 -18.61 -33.33 -1.26
C LEU A 471 -17.93 -34.63 -0.86
N GLU A 472 -16.70 -34.81 -1.31
CA GLU A 472 -15.90 -36.00 -1.06
C GLU A 472 -14.59 -35.63 -0.37
N THR A 473 -14.14 -36.54 0.48
CA THR A 473 -12.85 -36.46 1.16
C THR A 473 -12.42 -37.86 1.61
N ARG A 474 -11.12 -38.02 1.85
CA ARG A 474 -10.54 -39.23 2.44
C ARG A 474 -10.53 -39.23 3.96
N ASN A 475 -10.74 -38.06 4.58
CA ASN A 475 -10.80 -37.90 6.03
C ASN A 475 -12.25 -37.86 6.48
N GLU A 476 -12.58 -38.39 7.66
CA GLU A 476 -13.97 -38.34 8.13
C GLU A 476 -14.50 -36.90 8.27
N PHE A 477 -15.70 -36.65 7.73
CA PHE A 477 -16.38 -35.37 7.93
C PHE A 477 -16.92 -35.26 9.35
N THR A 478 -16.75 -34.09 9.96
CA THR A 478 -17.25 -33.82 11.32
C THR A 478 -18.73 -33.43 11.32
N GLU A 479 -19.41 -33.53 12.46
CA GLU A 479 -20.80 -33.04 12.62
C GLU A 479 -20.93 -31.53 12.33
N ILE A 480 -19.87 -30.77 12.58
CA ILE A 480 -19.81 -29.33 12.31
C ILE A 480 -19.80 -29.08 10.80
N ASP A 481 -19.05 -29.88 10.02
CA ASP A 481 -19.01 -29.79 8.56
C ASP A 481 -20.40 -30.03 7.96
N PHE A 482 -21.11 -31.04 8.48
CA PHE A 482 -22.47 -31.33 8.06
C PHE A 482 -23.47 -30.21 8.40
N LYS A 483 -23.35 -29.63 9.61
CA LYS A 483 -24.18 -28.49 10.03
C LYS A 483 -23.92 -27.25 9.17
N ASN A 484 -22.66 -26.98 8.83
CA ASN A 484 -22.26 -25.88 7.95
C ASN A 484 -22.82 -26.08 6.54
N LEU A 485 -22.73 -27.29 5.99
CA LEU A 485 -23.29 -27.60 4.67
C LEU A 485 -24.81 -27.39 4.63
N LYS A 486 -25.54 -27.88 5.64
CA LYS A 486 -26.99 -27.65 5.78
C LYS A 486 -27.34 -26.16 5.85
N GLN A 487 -26.57 -25.36 6.59
CA GLN A 487 -26.79 -23.92 6.68
C GLN A 487 -26.56 -23.20 5.35
N ILE A 488 -25.49 -23.55 4.63
CA ILE A 488 -25.20 -23.00 3.29
C ILE A 488 -26.33 -23.33 2.33
N VAL A 489 -26.76 -24.59 2.30
CA VAL A 489 -27.84 -25.09 1.44
C VAL A 489 -29.20 -24.45 1.78
N SER A 490 -29.48 -24.21 3.06
CA SER A 490 -30.70 -23.52 3.50
C SER A 490 -30.70 -22.04 3.08
N LEU A 491 -29.56 -21.35 3.13
CA LEU A 491 -29.46 -19.94 2.76
C LEU A 491 -29.66 -19.69 1.27
N ILE A 492 -29.36 -20.67 0.41
CA ILE A 492 -29.52 -20.58 -1.05
C ILE A 492 -30.83 -21.23 -1.53
N SER A 493 -31.55 -21.92 -0.65
CA SER A 493 -32.83 -22.55 -1.00
C SER A 493 -33.91 -21.49 -1.13
N ASP A 494 -34.77 -21.63 -2.14
CA ASP A 494 -36.01 -20.85 -2.14
C ASP A 494 -36.96 -21.52 -1.14
N ASN A 495 -37.39 -20.75 -0.12
CA ASN A 495 -38.46 -21.16 0.78
C ASN A 495 -39.80 -21.02 0.06
N THR A 496 -40.05 -21.88 -0.92
CA THR A 496 -41.42 -22.29 -1.22
C THR A 496 -41.85 -23.17 -0.05
N GLN A 497 -42.67 -22.61 0.84
CA GLN A 497 -43.48 -23.41 1.77
C GLN A 497 -44.29 -24.44 0.99
#